data_AF-A0A7W0GMZ0-F1
#
_entry.id   AF-A0A7W0GMZ0-F1
#
_cell.length_a   1.000
_cell.length_b   1.000
_cell.length_c   1.000
_cell.angle_alpha   90.00
_cell.angle_beta   90.00
_cell.angle_gamma   90.00
#
_symmetry.space_group_name_H-M   'P 1'
#
loop_
_entity.id
_entity.type
_entity.pdbx_description
1 polymer ?
#
loop_
_entity_poly.entity_id
_entity_poly.type
_entity_poly.pdbx_seq_one_letter_code
_entity_poly.pdbx_strand_id
1 'polypeptide(L)'
;MLWLRSLAYFTFLFVTVVPWSFVVLSGWLFPVHTRYVLCARWNAMAIWGARVICGINYKVEGLHNLPDGPAIVLPKHQSTWETLWLSTAMPRDLTFVYKRELNWVPFFGWGIASAQMI
;
A
#
# COMPACT_ATOMS: atom_id res chain seq x y z
N MET A 1 -21.47 -14.11 -8.81
CA MET A 1 -20.87 -12.96 -9.51
C MET A 1 -19.88 -12.18 -8.64
N LEU A 2 -20.25 -11.74 -7.43
CA LEU A 2 -19.32 -11.03 -6.53
C LEU A 2 -18.08 -11.87 -6.18
N TRP A 3 -18.28 -13.14 -5.83
CA TRP A 3 -17.19 -14.06 -5.48
C TRP A 3 -16.16 -14.26 -6.60
N LEU A 4 -16.57 -14.21 -7.87
CA LEU A 4 -15.66 -14.31 -9.02
C LEU A 4 -14.75 -13.07 -9.11
N ARG A 5 -15.32 -11.87 -8.93
CA ARG A 5 -14.55 -10.61 -8.93
C ARG A 5 -13.59 -10.58 -7.74
N SER A 6 -14.05 -11.00 -6.57
CA SER A 6 -13.20 -11.12 -5.38
C SER A 6 -12.06 -12.11 -5.61
N LEU A 7 -12.35 -13.31 -6.13
CA LEU A 7 -11.35 -14.33 -6.42
C LEU A 7 -10.33 -13.81 -7.45
N ALA A 8 -10.81 -13.21 -8.54
CA ALA A 8 -9.94 -12.61 -9.55
C ALA A 8 -9.03 -11.52 -8.96
N TYR A 9 -9.56 -10.67 -8.07
CA TYR A 9 -8.80 -9.61 -7.41
C TYR A 9 -7.77 -10.17 -6.43
N PHE A 10 -8.13 -11.16 -5.61
CA PHE A 10 -7.18 -11.82 -4.70
C PHE A 10 -6.07 -12.52 -5.47
N THR A 11 -6.40 -13.23 -6.56
CA THR A 11 -5.40 -13.83 -7.45
C THR A 11 -4.50 -12.77 -8.05
N PHE A 12 -5.05 -11.64 -8.52
CA PHE A 12 -4.27 -10.52 -9.03
C PHE A 12 -3.29 -9.96 -7.98
N LEU A 13 -3.74 -9.73 -6.74
CA LEU A 13 -2.87 -9.27 -5.66
C LEU A 13 -1.75 -10.28 -5.38
N PHE A 14 -2.08 -11.57 -5.30
CA PHE A 14 -1.11 -12.62 -4.99
C PHE A 14 -0.05 -12.78 -6.10
N VAL A 15 -0.50 -12.83 -7.37
CA VAL A 15 0.38 -12.97 -8.54
C VAL A 15 1.30 -11.76 -8.70
N THR A 16 0.85 -10.57 -8.30
CA THR A 16 1.65 -9.35 -8.45
C THR A 16 2.56 -9.06 -7.26
N VAL A 17 2.15 -9.37 -6.01
CA VAL A 17 2.94 -9.06 -4.81
C VAL A 17 4.24 -9.87 -4.76
N VAL A 18 4.19 -11.12 -5.21
CA VAL A 18 5.36 -12.02 -5.20
C VAL A 18 6.51 -11.44 -6.03
N PRO A 19 6.39 -11.24 -7.36
CA PRO A 19 7.47 -10.67 -8.16
C PRO A 19 7.83 -9.25 -7.72
N TRP A 20 6.84 -8.43 -7.32
CA TRP A 20 7.11 -7.05 -6.89
C TRP A 20 7.90 -6.98 -5.60
N SER A 21 7.70 -7.91 -4.66
CA SER A 21 8.49 -7.96 -3.43
C SER A 21 9.99 -8.15 -3.72
N PHE A 22 10.35 -8.94 -4.73
CA PHE A 22 11.75 -9.09 -5.14
C PHE A 22 12.32 -7.81 -5.74
N VAL A 23 11.49 -7.01 -6.44
CA VAL A 23 11.89 -5.67 -6.93
C VAL A 23 12.11 -4.70 -5.77
N VAL A 24 11.26 -4.73 -4.74
CA VAL A 24 11.44 -3.91 -3.53
C VAL A 24 12.72 -4.33 -2.79
N LEU A 25 12.96 -5.64 -2.66
CA LEU A 25 14.13 -6.19 -1.97
C LEU A 25 15.44 -5.92 -2.73
N SER A 26 15.44 -5.94 -4.06
CA SER A 26 16.62 -5.50 -4.83
C SER A 26 16.89 -4.00 -4.66
N GLY A 27 15.86 -3.24 -4.27
CA GLY A 27 15.94 -1.84 -3.82
C GLY A 27 16.75 -1.61 -2.54
N TRP A 28 17.22 -2.66 -1.84
CA TRP A 28 18.01 -2.52 -0.60
C TRP A 28 19.32 -1.75 -0.77
N LEU A 29 19.89 -1.75 -1.98
CA LEU A 29 21.08 -0.98 -2.32
C LEU A 29 20.82 0.53 -2.42
N PHE A 30 19.56 0.95 -2.37
CA PHE A 30 19.13 2.34 -2.55
C PHE A 30 18.58 2.94 -1.25
N PRO A 31 18.41 4.28 -1.20
CA PRO A 31 17.82 4.96 -0.04
C PRO A 31 16.45 4.37 0.35
N VAL A 32 16.10 4.49 1.64
CA VAL A 32 14.80 4.02 2.19
C VAL A 32 13.63 4.59 1.40
N HIS A 33 13.71 5.84 0.98
CA HIS A 33 12.70 6.50 0.14
C HIS A 33 12.41 5.71 -1.15
N THR A 34 13.43 5.15 -1.81
CA THR A 34 13.23 4.35 -3.03
C THR A 34 12.38 3.11 -2.73
N ARG A 35 12.66 2.42 -1.62
CA ARG A 35 11.87 1.25 -1.18
C ARG A 35 10.44 1.63 -0.85
N TYR A 36 10.25 2.76 -0.14
CA TYR A 36 8.92 3.30 0.14
C TYR A 36 8.14 3.56 -1.15
N VAL A 37 8.74 4.24 -2.13
CA VAL A 37 8.10 4.54 -3.43
C VAL A 37 7.76 3.26 -4.19
N LEU A 38 8.63 2.24 -4.16
CA LEU A 38 8.33 0.94 -4.77
C LEU A 38 7.15 0.25 -4.10
N CYS A 39 7.05 0.27 -2.76
CA CYS A 39 5.89 -0.23 -2.03
C CYS A 39 4.61 0.56 -2.38
N ALA A 40 4.67 1.89 -2.38
CA ALA A 40 3.55 2.75 -2.73
C ALA A 40 3.08 2.49 -4.17
N ARG A 41 3.99 2.25 -5.13
CA ARG A 41 3.62 1.90 -6.50
C ARG A 41 2.85 0.58 -6.61
N TRP A 42 3.22 -0.44 -5.83
CA TRP A 42 2.43 -1.67 -5.77
C TRP A 42 1.06 -1.44 -5.14
N ASN A 43 0.97 -0.62 -4.09
CA ASN A 43 -0.31 -0.23 -3.49
C ASN A 43 -1.20 0.51 -4.49
N ALA A 44 -0.63 1.39 -5.33
CA ALA A 44 -1.37 2.07 -6.39
C ALA A 44 -1.91 1.07 -7.44
N MET A 45 -1.11 0.06 -7.80
CA MET A 45 -1.54 -1.03 -8.68
C MET A 45 -2.65 -1.87 -8.03
N ALA A 46 -2.58 -2.14 -6.72
CA ALA A 46 -3.62 -2.84 -5.98
C ALA A 46 -4.94 -2.05 -5.96
N ILE A 47 -4.90 -0.74 -5.77
CA ILE A 47 -6.08 0.16 -5.83
C ILE A 47 -6.66 0.19 -7.24
N TRP A 48 -5.79 0.28 -8.26
CA TRP A 48 -6.22 0.20 -9.66
C TRP A 48 -6.92 -1.14 -9.96
N GLY A 49 -6.36 -2.26 -9.48
CA GLY A 49 -6.98 -3.58 -9.60
C GLY A 49 -8.36 -3.64 -8.92
N ALA A 50 -8.51 -3.03 -7.75
CA ALA A 50 -9.81 -2.94 -7.07
C ALA A 50 -10.83 -2.15 -7.90
N ARG A 51 -10.40 -1.09 -8.58
CA ARG A 51 -11.25 -0.31 -9.47
C ARG A 51 -11.68 -1.10 -10.70
N VAL A 52 -10.73 -1.74 -11.40
CA VAL A 52 -11.00 -2.42 -12.67
C VAL A 52 -11.73 -3.75 -12.45
N ILE A 53 -11.30 -4.56 -11.49
CA ILE A 53 -11.83 -5.91 -11.28
C ILE A 53 -13.10 -5.86 -10.44
N CYS A 54 -13.08 -5.13 -9.31
CA CYS A 54 -14.20 -5.08 -8.37
C CYS A 54 -15.17 -3.92 -8.63
N GLY A 55 -14.81 -2.94 -9.45
CA GLY A 55 -15.64 -1.76 -9.71
C GLY A 55 -15.63 -0.73 -8.57
N ILE A 56 -14.63 -0.77 -7.68
CA ILE A 56 -14.53 0.14 -6.53
C ILE A 56 -14.06 1.51 -7.02
N ASN A 57 -14.91 2.51 -6.88
CA ASN A 57 -14.58 3.91 -7.16
C ASN A 57 -14.52 4.70 -5.85
N TYR A 58 -13.69 5.72 -5.81
CA TYR A 58 -13.54 6.61 -4.66
C TYR A 58 -13.47 8.05 -5.13
N LYS A 59 -13.81 8.97 -4.22
CA LYS A 59 -13.68 10.41 -4.41
C LYS A 59 -12.79 10.95 -3.30
N VAL A 60 -11.91 11.88 -3.65
CA VAL A 60 -11.04 12.57 -2.70
C VAL A 60 -11.60 13.96 -2.48
N GLU A 61 -11.83 14.32 -1.23
CA GLU A 61 -12.31 15.64 -0.82
C GLU A 61 -11.42 16.16 0.30
N GLY A 62 -11.20 17.47 0.35
CA GLY A 62 -10.49 18.12 1.45
C GLY A 62 -8.98 17.85 1.54
N LEU A 63 -8.32 17.37 0.45
CA LEU A 63 -6.87 17.12 0.47
C LEU A 63 -6.04 18.39 0.75
N HIS A 64 -6.57 19.56 0.39
CA HIS A 64 -5.98 20.87 0.69
C HIS A 64 -5.98 21.24 2.18
N ASN A 65 -6.75 20.53 3.03
CA ASN A 65 -6.77 20.75 4.47
C ASN A 65 -5.55 20.12 5.16
N LEU A 66 -4.70 19.39 4.43
CA LEU A 66 -3.47 18.84 4.98
C LEU A 66 -2.52 19.97 5.37
N PRO A 67 -1.95 19.95 6.58
CA PRO A 67 -1.02 20.98 7.02
C PRO A 67 0.29 20.90 6.22
N ASP A 68 0.92 22.06 6.03
CA ASP A 68 2.26 22.14 5.44
C ASP A 68 3.35 21.85 6.49
N GLY A 69 3.34 20.63 7.03
CA GLY A 69 4.28 20.18 8.04
C GLY A 69 4.05 18.73 8.51
N PRO A 70 4.77 18.28 9.55
CA PRO A 70 4.54 16.99 10.19
C PRO A 70 3.12 16.89 10.75
N ALA A 71 2.44 15.78 10.50
CA ALA A 71 1.09 15.54 10.99
C ALA A 71 0.85 14.05 11.23
N ILE A 72 -0.10 13.75 12.12
CA ILE A 72 -0.60 12.39 12.36
C ILE A 72 -1.94 12.27 11.63
N VAL A 73 -2.01 11.35 10.66
CA VAL A 73 -3.26 11.05 9.94
C VAL A 73 -3.98 9.93 10.71
N LEU A 74 -5.21 10.19 11.13
CA LEU A 74 -6.04 9.25 11.91
C LEU A 74 -7.26 8.81 11.09
N PRO A 75 -7.08 7.92 10.10
CA PRO A 75 -8.18 7.41 9.29
C PRO A 75 -9.06 6.45 10.12
N LYS A 76 -10.35 6.36 9.78
CA LYS A 76 -11.15 5.22 10.21
C LYS A 76 -10.57 3.95 9.55
N HIS A 77 -10.26 2.93 10.33
CA HIS A 77 -9.81 1.63 9.81
C HIS A 77 -11.00 0.71 9.56
N GLN A 78 -11.61 0.81 8.38
CA GLN A 78 -12.73 -0.04 7.99
C GLN A 78 -12.30 -1.18 7.05
N SER A 79 -11.25 -0.99 6.26
CA SER A 79 -10.67 -2.04 5.45
C SER A 79 -9.17 -1.84 5.20
N THR A 80 -8.57 -2.81 4.51
CA THR A 80 -7.18 -2.72 4.04
C THR A 80 -7.01 -1.64 2.97
N TRP A 81 -8.08 -1.26 2.27
CA TRP A 81 -8.03 -0.33 1.15
C TRP A 81 -7.50 1.05 1.56
N GLU A 82 -7.91 1.56 2.72
CA GLU A 82 -7.48 2.85 3.27
C GLU A 82 -5.97 2.88 3.48
N THR A 83 -5.39 1.81 4.04
CA THR A 83 -3.94 1.70 4.26
C THR A 83 -3.17 1.75 2.94
N LEU A 84 -3.64 1.01 1.93
CA LEU A 84 -3.05 1.05 0.59
C LEU A 84 -3.14 2.46 0.01
N TRP A 85 -4.32 3.08 0.07
CA TRP A 85 -4.57 4.40 -0.50
C TRP A 85 -3.72 5.49 0.15
N LEU A 86 -3.61 5.51 1.48
CA LEU A 86 -2.85 6.51 2.22
C LEU A 86 -1.38 6.58 1.78
N SER A 87 -0.71 5.43 1.63
CA SER A 87 0.68 5.40 1.15
C SER A 87 0.88 5.97 -0.26
N THR A 88 -0.18 6.07 -1.06
CA THR A 88 -0.15 6.51 -2.47
C THR A 88 -0.59 7.95 -2.67
N ALA A 89 -1.49 8.43 -1.82
CA ALA A 89 -2.18 9.70 -2.01
C ALA A 89 -1.63 10.84 -1.14
N MET A 90 -0.88 10.50 -0.08
CA MET A 90 -0.31 11.52 0.79
C MET A 90 0.87 12.23 0.11
N PRO A 91 1.04 13.54 0.34
CA PRO A 91 2.10 14.34 -0.29
C PRO A 91 3.51 14.05 0.24
N ARG A 92 3.61 13.28 1.33
CA ARG A 92 4.84 12.93 2.03
C ARG A 92 4.81 11.45 2.37
N ASP A 93 6.00 10.85 2.50
CA ASP A 93 6.13 9.47 2.96
C ASP A 93 5.50 9.30 4.34
N LEU A 94 4.69 8.26 4.48
CA LEU A 94 4.03 7.91 5.74
C LEU A 94 4.85 6.90 6.52
N THR A 95 4.87 7.06 7.84
CA THR A 95 5.25 6.00 8.78
C THR A 95 3.99 5.43 9.39
N PHE A 96 3.66 4.19 9.04
CA PHE A 96 2.57 3.46 9.68
C PHE A 96 3.05 2.84 10.98
N VAL A 97 2.16 2.79 11.98
CA VAL A 97 2.34 1.98 13.20
C VAL A 97 1.62 0.67 13.00
N TYR A 98 2.33 -0.46 13.03
CA TYR A 98 1.73 -1.76 12.76
C TYR A 98 2.32 -2.92 13.58
N LYS A 99 1.68 -4.08 13.49
CA LYS A 99 2.10 -5.28 14.22
C LYS A 99 3.41 -5.83 13.67
N ARG A 100 4.40 -6.07 14.54
CA ARG A 100 5.70 -6.64 14.18
C ARG A 100 5.57 -7.97 13.44
N GLU A 101 4.56 -8.78 13.77
CA GLU A 101 4.27 -10.07 13.15
C GLU A 101 3.99 -9.94 11.64
N LEU A 102 3.57 -8.76 11.18
CA LEU A 102 3.32 -8.52 9.75
C LEU A 102 4.62 -8.59 8.94
N ASN A 103 5.78 -8.31 9.54
CA ASN A 103 7.09 -8.46 8.89
C ASN A 103 7.43 -9.91 8.56
N TRP A 104 6.76 -10.88 9.21
CA TRP A 104 6.97 -12.31 8.96
C TRP A 104 6.13 -12.84 7.80
N VAL A 105 5.15 -12.07 7.31
CA VAL A 105 4.33 -12.45 6.16
C VAL A 105 5.21 -12.45 4.90
N PRO A 106 5.30 -13.57 4.15
CA PRO A 106 6.11 -13.61 2.95
C PRO A 106 5.70 -12.56 1.92
N PHE A 107 6.69 -12.03 1.19
CA PHE A 107 6.56 -11.05 0.10
C PHE A 107 6.05 -9.67 0.55
N PHE A 108 4.79 -9.57 0.98
CA PHE A 108 4.21 -8.30 1.43
C PHE A 108 4.91 -7.80 2.71
N GLY A 109 5.06 -8.68 3.70
CA GLY A 109 5.73 -8.37 4.98
C GLY A 109 7.19 -7.98 4.79
N TRP A 110 7.88 -8.61 3.84
CA TRP A 110 9.27 -8.29 3.51
C TRP A 110 9.40 -6.89 2.90
N GLY A 111 8.44 -6.51 2.03
CA GLY A 111 8.38 -5.17 1.44
C GLY A 111 8.20 -4.08 2.50
N ILE A 112 7.24 -4.24 3.41
CA ILE A 112 7.00 -3.26 4.48
C ILE A 112 8.17 -3.21 5.49
N ALA A 113 8.78 -4.35 5.84
CA ALA A 113 9.94 -4.41 6.73
C ALA A 113 11.12 -3.64 6.14
N SER A 114 11.28 -3.68 4.81
CA SER A 114 12.33 -2.94 4.11
C SER A 114 12.16 -1.42 4.17
N ALA A 115 10.96 -0.92 4.42
CA ALA A 115 10.66 0.51 4.50
C ALA A 115 10.94 1.12 5.89
N GLN A 116 11.37 0.32 6.88
CA GLN A 116 11.82 0.77 8.21
C GLN A 116 10.77 1.63 8.96
N MET A 117 9.51 1.23 8.87
CA MET A 117 8.40 1.84 9.61
C MET A 117 8.32 1.31 11.06
N ILE A 118 7.39 1.86 11.86
CA ILE A 118 7.29 1.64 13.32
C ILE A 118 6.32 0.51 13.68
#